data_AF-A0A946MRC2-F1
#
_entry.id   AF-A0A946MRC2-F1
#
_cell.length_a   1.000
_cell.length_b   1.000
_cell.length_c   1.000
_cell.angle_alpha   90.00
_cell.angle_beta   90.00
_cell.angle_gamma   90.00
#
_symmetry.space_group_name_H-M   'P 1'
#
loop_
_entity.id
_entity.type
_entity.pdbx_description
1 polymer ?
#
loop_
_entity_poly.entity_id
_entity_poly.type
_entity_poly.pdbx_seq_one_letter_code
_entity_poly.pdbx_strand_id
1 'polypeptide(L)'
;AATNLKVIARAGIGLDNVDIDEATKKGVAVMNTPGGNTVTTAEHAIAMMMALTRNIPRGTQSLKQGKWDKKLLQGKEIFNKVFGVIGFGNIGSIAAGLAKGLRMNVIVFDPNISSEHIEKAGFEYVSLDQLYERADYITIHVPKMDATVDLLDAGAFAKMKKGVMVINCARGGIINETDLYDAIQSGKVAGAALDVFSTEPPGEHPLFTLEQVIATPHLGASTKEAQTNVAVAAANQIIAYLLHDTVINAVNVPSVTGEVLKQLSPFIYLVEKMGIMQGQINQGGVKEAAIEYIGNLPDLDLKPLTISSVKGLLSQFVKDDVNTVNAISLANEMGIKISESTSKEAGNYLNLIRLTIVTETETNILEGTIFGKDDARIVRINKFRLEVIPQGHLSLIHNVDKPGSIGSIGNTLGKHNINISRMMVGKEDEGGSNIIFLTTDSPVPPNVVKDIEGLDLVVNMKTFEL
;
A
#
# COMPACT_ATOMS: atom_id res chain seq x y z
N ALA A 1 -11.24 -23.01 -0.63
CA ALA A 1 -12.13 -22.55 -1.71
C ALA A 1 -11.44 -21.42 -2.47
N ALA A 2 -11.78 -21.21 -3.76
CA ALA A 2 -11.21 -20.17 -4.64
C ALA A 2 -9.69 -20.25 -4.90
N THR A 3 -9.17 -21.41 -5.30
CA THR A 3 -7.73 -21.67 -5.57
C THR A 3 -7.13 -20.84 -6.71
N ASN A 4 -7.97 -20.24 -7.57
CA ASN A 4 -7.53 -19.40 -8.69
C ASN A 4 -7.74 -17.91 -8.43
N LEU A 5 -8.07 -17.52 -7.20
CA LEU A 5 -8.28 -16.12 -6.84
C LEU A 5 -6.95 -15.37 -6.85
N LYS A 6 -6.87 -14.27 -7.63
CA LYS A 6 -5.67 -13.43 -7.72
C LYS A 6 -5.86 -12.03 -7.12
N VAL A 7 -7.09 -11.51 -7.16
CA VAL A 7 -7.42 -10.15 -6.73
C VAL A 7 -8.81 -10.09 -6.11
N ILE A 8 -8.93 -9.30 -5.04
CA ILE A 8 -10.18 -8.86 -4.43
C ILE A 8 -10.23 -7.34 -4.60
N ALA A 9 -11.13 -6.83 -5.44
CA ALA A 9 -11.40 -5.40 -5.52
C ALA A 9 -12.72 -5.08 -4.84
N ARG A 10 -12.66 -4.35 -3.73
CA ARG A 10 -13.84 -3.86 -3.02
C ARG A 10 -14.31 -2.57 -3.71
N ALA A 11 -15.52 -2.62 -4.27
CA ALA A 11 -16.20 -1.44 -4.79
C ALA A 11 -16.70 -0.54 -3.65
N GLY A 12 -15.81 0.33 -3.16
CA GLY A 12 -16.01 1.24 -2.03
C GLY A 12 -14.72 1.47 -1.24
N ILE A 13 -14.79 2.27 -0.18
CA ILE A 13 -13.61 2.66 0.64
C ILE A 13 -13.29 1.66 1.76
N GLY A 14 -14.26 1.41 2.65
CA GLY A 14 -14.10 0.49 3.78
C GLY A 14 -13.81 -0.94 3.34
N LEU A 15 -13.02 -1.66 4.13
CA LEU A 15 -12.59 -3.03 3.87
C LEU A 15 -12.92 -3.97 5.02
N ASP A 16 -13.85 -3.56 5.87
CA ASP A 16 -14.21 -4.25 7.12
C ASP A 16 -14.76 -5.67 6.89
N ASN A 17 -15.16 -5.99 5.65
CA ASN A 17 -15.68 -7.28 5.22
C ASN A 17 -14.65 -8.13 4.45
N VAL A 18 -13.38 -7.75 4.40
CA VAL A 18 -12.29 -8.49 3.74
C VAL A 18 -11.20 -8.80 4.76
N ASP A 19 -10.85 -10.07 4.89
CA ASP A 19 -9.69 -10.51 5.68
C ASP A 19 -8.41 -10.24 4.88
N ILE A 20 -7.79 -9.09 5.14
CA ILE A 20 -6.61 -8.61 4.41
C ILE A 20 -5.41 -9.50 4.71
N ASP A 21 -5.25 -9.96 5.95
CA ASP A 21 -4.11 -10.77 6.38
C ASP A 21 -4.13 -12.14 5.69
N GLU A 22 -5.30 -12.80 5.68
CA GLU A 22 -5.47 -14.09 5.00
C GLU A 22 -5.35 -13.97 3.48
N ALA A 23 -5.88 -12.89 2.90
CA ALA A 23 -5.70 -12.60 1.47
C ALA A 23 -4.21 -12.41 1.14
N THR A 24 -3.49 -11.68 1.99
CA THR A 24 -2.04 -11.46 1.84
C THR A 24 -1.27 -12.77 1.91
N LYS A 25 -1.53 -13.64 2.88
CA LYS A 25 -0.87 -14.96 2.96
C LYS A 25 -1.05 -15.79 1.69
N LYS A 26 -2.27 -15.75 1.13
CA LYS A 26 -2.62 -16.45 -0.12
C LYS A 26 -2.16 -15.74 -1.39
N GLY A 27 -1.40 -14.65 -1.28
CA GLY A 27 -0.91 -13.91 -2.44
C GLY A 27 -2.00 -13.22 -3.24
N VAL A 28 -3.13 -12.89 -2.62
CA VAL A 28 -4.27 -12.23 -3.25
C VAL A 28 -4.20 -10.72 -3.02
N ALA A 29 -4.09 -9.95 -4.10
CA ALA A 29 -4.08 -8.49 -4.00
C ALA A 29 -5.46 -7.99 -3.52
N VAL A 30 -5.48 -7.13 -2.50
CA VAL A 30 -6.72 -6.49 -2.02
C VAL A 30 -6.68 -5.02 -2.38
N MET A 31 -7.67 -4.57 -3.15
CA MET A 31 -7.78 -3.20 -3.65
C MET A 31 -9.12 -2.58 -3.23
N ASN A 32 -9.12 -1.27 -3.03
CA ASN A 32 -10.34 -0.50 -2.78
C ASN A 32 -10.46 0.67 -3.78
N THR A 33 -11.58 1.39 -3.72
CA THR A 33 -11.86 2.48 -4.67
C THR A 33 -12.09 3.80 -3.94
N PRO A 34 -11.04 4.40 -3.36
CA PRO A 34 -11.12 5.72 -2.76
C PRO A 34 -11.54 6.77 -3.79
N GLY A 35 -12.33 7.75 -3.37
CA GLY A 35 -12.78 8.84 -4.25
C GLY A 35 -14.14 8.64 -4.91
N GLY A 36 -14.56 7.39 -5.16
CA GLY A 36 -15.78 7.10 -5.95
C GLY A 36 -17.10 7.55 -5.30
N ASN A 37 -17.12 7.72 -3.97
CA ASN A 37 -18.29 8.11 -3.18
C ASN A 37 -18.12 9.45 -2.44
N THR A 38 -17.04 10.20 -2.72
CA THR A 38 -16.69 11.39 -1.94
C THR A 38 -17.78 12.47 -1.99
N VAL A 39 -18.24 12.80 -3.20
CA VAL A 39 -19.29 13.81 -3.43
C VAL A 39 -20.58 13.38 -2.74
N THR A 40 -21.02 12.15 -2.99
CA THR A 40 -22.25 11.59 -2.41
C THR A 40 -22.22 11.60 -0.88
N THR A 41 -21.08 11.27 -0.26
CA THR A 41 -20.98 11.26 1.21
C THR A 41 -21.05 12.67 1.77
N ALA A 42 -20.44 13.65 1.11
CA ALA A 42 -20.54 15.06 1.49
C ALA A 42 -21.96 15.60 1.33
N GLU A 43 -22.65 15.27 0.22
CA GLU A 43 -24.06 15.60 0.01
C GLU A 43 -24.94 15.01 1.10
N HIS A 44 -24.71 13.74 1.47
CA HIS A 44 -25.46 13.07 2.54
C HIS A 44 -25.25 13.75 3.90
N ALA A 45 -24.02 14.15 4.24
CA ALA A 45 -23.76 14.90 5.48
C ALA A 45 -24.53 16.24 5.53
N ILE A 46 -24.57 16.98 4.42
CA ILE A 46 -25.35 18.22 4.31
C ILE A 46 -26.86 17.93 4.37
N ALA A 47 -27.33 16.88 3.69
CA ALA A 47 -28.73 16.47 3.73
C ALA A 47 -29.17 16.09 5.16
N MET A 48 -28.34 15.33 5.87
CA MET A 48 -28.54 14.96 7.28
C MET A 48 -28.54 16.19 8.19
N MET A 49 -27.61 17.14 8.01
CA MET A 49 -27.62 18.42 8.72
C MET A 49 -28.94 19.17 8.50
N MET A 50 -29.39 19.30 7.25
CA MET A 50 -30.62 20.02 6.91
C MET A 50 -31.87 19.33 7.45
N ALA A 51 -31.92 17.99 7.36
CA ALA A 51 -33.02 17.19 7.89
C ALA A 51 -33.15 17.32 9.41
N LEU A 52 -32.02 17.28 10.12
CA LEU A 52 -31.94 17.49 11.56
C LEU A 52 -32.41 18.91 11.92
N THR A 53 -31.85 19.91 11.24
CA THR A 53 -32.11 21.34 11.49
C THR A 53 -33.59 21.70 11.39
N ARG A 54 -34.33 21.00 10.52
CA ARG A 54 -35.72 21.29 10.16
C ARG A 54 -36.71 20.23 10.63
N ASN A 55 -36.29 19.27 11.45
CA ASN A 55 -37.12 18.18 11.98
C ASN A 55 -37.84 17.37 10.87
N ILE A 56 -37.22 17.19 9.70
CA ILE A 56 -37.88 16.64 8.51
C ILE A 56 -38.44 15.23 8.75
N PRO A 57 -37.68 14.27 9.34
CA PRO A 57 -38.20 12.91 9.54
C PRO A 57 -39.43 12.89 10.46
N ARG A 58 -39.38 13.64 11.57
CA ARG A 58 -40.50 13.77 12.52
C ARG A 58 -41.71 14.44 11.89
N GLY A 59 -41.51 15.52 11.14
CA GLY A 59 -42.60 16.20 10.42
C GLY A 59 -43.28 15.27 9.40
N THR A 60 -42.50 14.48 8.68
CA THR A 60 -43.02 13.47 7.75
C THR A 60 -43.83 12.40 8.49
N GLN A 61 -43.32 11.91 9.62
CA GLN A 61 -44.00 10.92 10.44
C GLN A 61 -45.32 11.46 11.02
N SER A 62 -45.33 12.69 11.54
CA SER A 62 -46.54 13.37 12.03
C SER A 62 -47.65 13.37 10.98
N LEU A 63 -47.34 13.81 9.75
CA LEU A 63 -48.33 13.87 8.67
C LEU A 63 -48.82 12.48 8.26
N LYS A 64 -47.94 11.48 8.19
CA LYS A 64 -48.32 10.08 7.92
C LYS A 64 -49.25 9.51 9.00
N GLN A 65 -49.14 10.00 10.24
CA GLN A 65 -50.03 9.66 11.35
C GLN A 65 -51.31 10.53 11.39
N GLY A 66 -51.52 11.44 10.42
CA GLY A 66 -52.67 12.35 10.40
C GLY A 66 -52.59 13.51 11.39
N LYS A 67 -51.42 13.78 11.99
CA LYS A 67 -51.19 14.86 12.95
C LYS A 67 -50.65 16.12 12.29
N TRP A 68 -50.96 17.28 12.87
CA TRP A 68 -50.47 18.59 12.42
C TRP A 68 -49.62 19.27 13.50
N ASP A 69 -48.41 18.75 13.71
CA ASP A 69 -47.52 19.17 14.82
C ASP A 69 -46.68 20.43 14.54
N LYS A 70 -47.19 21.35 13.71
CA LYS A 70 -46.46 22.54 13.23
C LYS A 70 -45.79 23.35 14.36
N LYS A 71 -46.45 23.48 15.51
CA LYS A 71 -45.93 24.25 16.65
C LYS A 71 -44.80 23.55 17.40
N LEU A 72 -44.71 22.22 17.33
CA LEU A 72 -43.70 21.41 18.01
C LEU A 72 -42.41 21.28 17.18
N LEU A 73 -42.47 21.55 15.87
CA LEU A 73 -41.39 21.28 14.92
C LEU A 73 -40.62 22.54 14.50
N GLN A 74 -40.49 23.51 15.39
CA GLN A 74 -39.72 24.72 15.10
C GLN A 74 -38.25 24.38 14.83
N GLY A 75 -37.81 24.61 13.60
CA GLY A 75 -36.42 24.40 13.18
C GLY A 75 -35.53 25.61 13.45
N LYS A 76 -34.26 25.52 13.03
CA LYS A 76 -33.29 26.63 13.08
C LYS A 76 -32.96 27.14 11.67
N GLU A 77 -32.52 28.38 11.61
CA GLU A 77 -31.90 28.95 10.42
C GLU A 77 -30.38 28.70 10.46
N ILE A 78 -29.80 28.31 9.32
CA ILE A 78 -28.35 28.04 9.18
C ILE A 78 -27.54 29.24 8.71
N PHE A 79 -28.20 30.27 8.17
CA PHE A 79 -27.55 31.46 7.63
C PHE A 79 -26.65 32.12 8.70
N ASN A 80 -25.41 32.41 8.33
CA ASN A 80 -24.37 32.97 9.21
C ASN A 80 -24.04 32.14 10.46
N LYS A 81 -24.53 30.90 10.59
CA LYS A 81 -24.11 29.98 11.66
C LYS A 81 -22.73 29.43 11.37
N VAL A 82 -22.02 29.04 12.43
CA VAL A 82 -20.66 28.49 12.33
C VAL A 82 -20.76 26.99 12.07
N PHE A 83 -20.17 26.53 10.97
CA PHE A 83 -20.06 25.13 10.58
C PHE A 83 -18.61 24.67 10.81
N GLY A 84 -18.41 23.86 11.85
CA GLY A 84 -17.13 23.27 12.19
C GLY A 84 -16.93 21.94 11.47
N VAL A 85 -15.83 21.82 10.72
CA VAL A 85 -15.43 20.61 10.01
C VAL A 85 -14.22 19.98 10.69
N ILE A 86 -14.40 18.79 11.24
CA ILE A 86 -13.30 17.98 11.79
C ILE A 86 -12.86 16.97 10.72
N GLY A 87 -11.67 17.18 10.17
CA GLY A 87 -11.12 16.43 9.04
C GLY A 87 -11.37 17.14 7.70
N PHE A 88 -10.30 17.57 7.04
CA PHE A 88 -10.30 18.29 5.76
C PHE A 88 -9.77 17.42 4.60
N GLY A 89 -10.09 16.13 4.64
CA GLY A 89 -9.81 15.21 3.53
C GLY A 89 -10.76 15.41 2.34
N ASN A 90 -10.82 14.39 1.48
CA ASN A 90 -11.64 14.41 0.27
C ASN A 90 -13.12 14.76 0.54
N ILE A 91 -13.74 14.18 1.58
CA ILE A 91 -15.16 14.41 1.88
C ILE A 91 -15.34 15.75 2.61
N GLY A 92 -14.51 16.01 3.63
CA GLY A 92 -14.62 17.19 4.47
C GLY A 92 -14.45 18.51 3.71
N SER A 93 -13.54 18.55 2.73
CA SER A 93 -13.36 19.71 1.85
C SER A 93 -14.59 20.01 0.98
N ILE A 94 -15.27 18.98 0.45
CA ILE A 94 -16.52 19.14 -0.30
C ILE A 94 -17.64 19.60 0.63
N ALA A 95 -17.78 18.98 1.81
CA ALA A 95 -18.78 19.39 2.80
C ALA A 95 -18.59 20.85 3.24
N ALA A 96 -17.35 21.28 3.46
CA ALA A 96 -16.99 22.68 3.73
C ALA A 96 -17.42 23.61 2.59
N GLY A 97 -17.15 23.23 1.34
CA GLY A 97 -17.57 23.99 0.16
C GLY A 97 -19.09 24.12 0.03
N LEU A 98 -19.83 23.03 0.24
CA LEU A 98 -21.30 23.02 0.22
C LEU A 98 -21.88 23.90 1.34
N ALA A 99 -21.36 23.80 2.56
CA ALA A 99 -21.80 24.64 3.69
C ALA A 99 -21.51 26.14 3.45
N LYS A 100 -20.37 26.47 2.85
CA LYS A 100 -20.06 27.85 2.41
C LYS A 100 -21.04 28.33 1.34
N GLY A 101 -21.42 27.47 0.40
CA GLY A 101 -22.47 27.75 -0.60
C GLY A 101 -23.84 28.03 0.02
N LEU A 102 -24.15 27.39 1.15
CA LEU A 102 -25.32 27.66 1.98
C LEU A 102 -25.18 28.91 2.87
N ARG A 103 -24.10 29.69 2.70
CA ARG A 103 -23.80 30.92 3.44
C ARG A 103 -23.62 30.72 4.96
N MET A 104 -23.00 29.60 5.32
CA MET A 104 -22.49 29.38 6.67
C MET A 104 -21.05 29.89 6.81
N ASN A 105 -20.64 30.19 8.05
CA ASN A 105 -19.26 30.53 8.38
C ASN A 105 -18.49 29.24 8.68
N VAL A 106 -17.61 28.82 7.78
CA VAL A 106 -16.94 27.51 7.87
C VAL A 106 -15.57 27.63 8.53
N ILE A 107 -15.37 26.87 9.61
CA ILE A 107 -14.08 26.71 10.31
C ILE A 107 -13.66 25.25 10.25
N VAL A 108 -12.36 24.99 10.16
CA VAL A 108 -11.82 23.67 9.86
C VAL A 108 -10.69 23.32 10.83
N PHE A 109 -10.69 22.09 11.32
CA PHE A 109 -9.56 21.49 12.01
C PHE A 109 -9.17 20.17 11.33
N ASP A 110 -7.90 20.04 10.98
CA ASP A 110 -7.26 18.78 10.57
C ASP A 110 -5.78 18.82 10.99
N PRO A 111 -5.28 17.87 11.81
CA PRO A 111 -3.89 17.86 12.23
C PRO A 111 -2.92 17.41 11.12
N ASN A 112 -3.43 16.79 10.05
CA ASN A 112 -2.61 16.20 8.98
C ASN A 112 -2.54 17.08 7.72
N ILE A 113 -3.33 18.18 7.67
CA ILE A 113 -3.34 19.14 6.57
C ILE A 113 -2.82 20.48 7.07
N SER A 114 -1.91 21.10 6.31
CA SER A 114 -1.35 22.40 6.70
C SER A 114 -2.42 23.49 6.75
N SER A 115 -2.30 24.41 7.70
CA SER A 115 -3.20 25.57 7.80
C SER A 115 -3.21 26.41 6.53
N GLU A 116 -2.04 26.59 5.89
CA GLU A 116 -1.91 27.30 4.62
C GLU A 116 -2.78 26.68 3.51
N HIS A 117 -2.86 25.34 3.44
CA HIS A 117 -3.69 24.66 2.43
C HIS A 117 -5.18 24.94 2.66
N ILE A 118 -5.63 24.88 3.92
CA ILE A 118 -7.02 25.15 4.32
C ILE A 118 -7.39 26.62 4.04
N GLU A 119 -6.50 27.55 4.40
CA GLU A 119 -6.68 28.98 4.16
C GLU A 119 -6.71 29.33 2.68
N LYS A 120 -5.84 28.69 1.87
CA LYS A 120 -5.83 28.84 0.41
C LYS A 120 -7.11 28.29 -0.23
N ALA A 121 -7.73 27.26 0.34
CA ALA A 121 -9.04 26.78 -0.06
C ALA A 121 -10.19 27.73 0.36
N GLY A 122 -9.88 28.80 1.09
CA GLY A 122 -10.80 29.86 1.48
C GLY A 122 -11.61 29.53 2.73
N PHE A 123 -11.03 28.74 3.64
CA PHE A 123 -11.60 28.38 4.94
C PHE A 123 -10.68 28.82 6.08
N GLU A 124 -11.24 29.08 7.26
CA GLU A 124 -10.45 29.42 8.43
C GLU A 124 -9.95 28.15 9.12
N TYR A 125 -8.63 28.00 9.25
CA TYR A 125 -8.04 26.98 10.11
C TYR A 125 -8.17 27.39 11.58
N VAL A 126 -8.58 26.46 12.43
CA VAL A 126 -8.70 26.66 13.88
C VAL A 126 -8.16 25.44 14.63
N SER A 127 -7.78 25.60 15.89
CA SER A 127 -7.53 24.45 16.76
C SER A 127 -8.83 23.68 17.05
N LEU A 128 -8.71 22.43 17.48
CA LEU A 128 -9.87 21.61 17.83
C LEU A 128 -10.71 22.24 18.97
N ASP A 129 -10.05 22.80 19.99
CA ASP A 129 -10.74 23.50 21.08
C ASP A 129 -11.49 24.75 20.57
N GLN A 130 -10.87 25.55 19.71
CA GLN A 130 -11.53 26.70 19.09
C GLN A 130 -12.73 26.29 18.23
N LEU A 131 -12.66 25.14 17.56
CA LEU A 131 -13.78 24.60 16.80
C LEU A 131 -14.95 24.27 17.72
N TYR A 132 -14.70 23.56 18.83
CA TYR A 132 -15.75 23.23 19.80
C TYR A 132 -16.41 24.49 20.38
N GLU A 133 -15.63 25.49 20.77
CA GLU A 133 -16.13 26.71 21.39
C GLU A 133 -16.98 27.57 20.45
N ARG A 134 -16.77 27.49 19.14
CA ARG A 134 -17.38 28.39 18.15
C ARG A 134 -18.51 27.77 17.33
N ALA A 135 -18.42 26.47 17.03
CA ALA A 135 -19.30 25.80 16.08
C ALA A 135 -20.75 25.68 16.57
N ASP A 136 -21.71 26.07 15.72
CA ASP A 136 -23.13 25.78 15.90
C ASP A 136 -23.48 24.37 15.40
N TYR A 137 -22.74 23.92 14.38
CA TYR A 137 -22.85 22.60 13.77
C TYR A 137 -21.44 22.01 13.65
N ILE A 138 -21.26 20.74 14.03
CA ILE A 138 -20.01 20.02 13.89
C ILE A 138 -20.24 18.81 13.00
N THR A 139 -19.50 18.73 11.89
CA THR A 139 -19.46 17.55 11.03
C THR A 139 -18.10 16.87 11.11
N ILE A 140 -18.10 15.54 11.06
CA ILE A 140 -16.90 14.72 11.23
C ILE A 140 -16.61 13.97 9.93
N HIS A 141 -15.36 14.06 9.47
CA HIS A 141 -14.87 13.47 8.23
C HIS A 141 -13.46 12.88 8.38
N VAL A 142 -13.18 12.29 9.55
CA VAL A 142 -11.91 11.59 9.84
C VAL A 142 -12.06 10.06 9.68
N PRO A 143 -10.97 9.32 9.39
CA PRO A 143 -10.99 7.86 9.47
C PRO A 143 -11.13 7.39 10.91
N LYS A 144 -11.55 6.14 11.12
CA LYS A 144 -11.47 5.47 12.42
C LYS A 144 -10.05 4.91 12.62
N MET A 145 -9.39 5.36 13.67
CA MET A 145 -8.06 4.90 14.12
C MET A 145 -7.97 5.17 15.63
N ASP A 146 -6.95 4.65 16.30
CA ASP A 146 -6.80 4.80 17.76
C ASP A 146 -6.87 6.27 18.23
N ALA A 147 -6.34 7.20 17.41
CA ALA A 147 -6.37 8.63 17.70
C ALA A 147 -7.74 9.32 17.49
N THR A 148 -8.71 8.65 16.85
CA THR A 148 -10.03 9.22 16.53
C THR A 148 -11.20 8.45 17.14
N VAL A 149 -10.94 7.31 17.79
CA VAL A 149 -11.95 6.62 18.60
C VAL A 149 -12.34 7.53 19.76
N ASP A 150 -13.64 7.70 19.98
CA ASP A 150 -14.21 8.57 21.01
C ASP A 150 -13.66 10.01 20.98
N LEU A 151 -13.31 10.51 19.79
CA LEU A 151 -12.88 11.91 19.60
C LEU A 151 -13.91 12.91 20.13
N LEU A 152 -15.20 12.57 20.05
CA LEU A 152 -16.28 13.29 20.71
C LEU A 152 -16.77 12.49 21.91
N ASP A 153 -16.08 12.69 23.03
CA ASP A 153 -16.42 12.18 24.36
C ASP A 153 -17.10 13.26 25.22
N ALA A 154 -17.42 12.93 26.48
CA ALA A 154 -18.00 13.85 27.46
C ALA A 154 -17.17 15.15 27.62
N GLY A 155 -15.85 15.06 27.55
CA GLY A 155 -14.93 16.19 27.66
C GLY A 155 -15.03 17.14 26.46
N ALA A 156 -15.07 16.58 25.25
CA ALA A 156 -15.29 17.33 24.02
C ALA A 156 -16.67 18.00 24.04
N PHE A 157 -17.73 17.27 24.38
CA PHE A 157 -19.08 17.83 24.48
C PHE A 157 -19.14 18.97 25.48
N ALA A 158 -18.46 18.89 26.62
CA ALA A 158 -18.43 19.94 27.63
C ALA A 158 -17.89 21.28 27.09
N LYS A 159 -16.90 21.24 26.18
CA LYS A 159 -16.30 22.43 25.55
C LYS A 159 -17.20 23.07 24.48
N MET A 160 -18.15 22.32 23.92
CA MET A 160 -18.98 22.81 22.83
C MET A 160 -19.97 23.90 23.25
N LYS A 161 -20.51 24.66 22.28
CA LYS A 161 -21.64 25.56 22.55
C LYS A 161 -22.86 24.79 23.05
N LYS A 162 -23.59 25.38 24.01
CA LYS A 162 -24.90 24.87 24.38
C LYS A 162 -25.85 24.94 23.19
N GLY A 163 -26.45 23.81 22.84
CA GLY A 163 -27.36 23.67 21.71
C GLY A 163 -26.69 23.42 20.36
N VAL A 164 -25.42 23.00 20.36
CA VAL A 164 -24.69 22.51 19.18
C VAL A 164 -25.43 21.34 18.53
N MET A 165 -25.30 21.18 17.21
CA MET A 165 -25.81 20.02 16.47
C MET A 165 -24.63 19.24 15.87
N VAL A 166 -24.66 17.91 15.99
CA VAL A 166 -23.53 17.03 15.61
C VAL A 166 -23.93 16.13 14.46
N ILE A 167 -23.06 15.98 13.46
CA ILE A 167 -23.28 15.17 12.27
C ILE A 167 -22.11 14.19 12.13
N ASN A 168 -22.43 12.89 12.06
CA ASN A 168 -21.45 11.86 11.74
C ASN A 168 -21.95 10.95 10.62
N CYS A 169 -21.40 11.19 9.44
CA CYS A 169 -21.54 10.30 8.28
C CYS A 169 -20.20 9.72 7.84
N ALA A 170 -19.22 9.63 8.75
CA ALA A 170 -17.87 9.15 8.46
C ALA A 170 -17.67 7.70 8.89
N ARG A 171 -17.47 7.47 10.20
CA ARG A 171 -17.31 6.13 10.79
C ARG A 171 -17.93 6.06 12.18
N GLY A 172 -18.48 4.90 12.52
CA GLY A 172 -18.95 4.59 13.85
C GLY A 172 -17.82 4.49 14.87
N GLY A 173 -18.10 4.86 16.12
CA GLY A 173 -17.11 4.89 17.22
C GLY A 173 -16.17 6.10 17.22
N ILE A 174 -16.35 7.09 16.32
CA ILE A 174 -15.67 8.39 16.45
C ILE A 174 -16.37 9.27 17.50
N ILE A 175 -17.68 9.11 17.63
CA ILE A 175 -18.46 9.71 18.71
C ILE A 175 -18.70 8.62 19.75
N ASN A 176 -18.43 8.93 21.03
CA ASN A 176 -18.88 8.07 22.11
C ASN A 176 -20.41 8.16 22.21
N GLU A 177 -21.10 7.09 21.84
CA GLU A 177 -22.57 7.05 21.73
C GLU A 177 -23.29 7.21 23.07
N THR A 178 -22.63 6.81 24.18
CA THR A 178 -23.15 6.99 25.54
C THR A 178 -23.06 8.44 25.95
N ASP A 179 -21.89 9.06 25.79
CA ASP A 179 -21.69 10.47 26.11
C ASP A 179 -22.58 11.38 25.24
N LEU A 180 -22.81 11.01 23.98
CA LEU A 180 -23.74 11.72 23.12
C LEU A 180 -25.17 11.66 23.65
N TYR A 181 -25.61 10.49 24.14
CA TYR A 181 -26.94 10.33 24.74
C TYR A 181 -27.11 11.29 25.93
N ASP A 182 -26.13 11.31 26.84
CA ASP A 182 -26.14 12.17 28.02
C ASP A 182 -26.05 13.67 27.66
N ALA A 183 -25.25 14.01 26.65
CA ALA A 183 -25.14 15.38 26.15
C ALA A 183 -26.46 15.88 25.52
N ILE A 184 -27.24 15.00 24.88
CA ILE A 184 -28.57 15.35 24.37
C ILE A 184 -29.58 15.48 25.51
N GLN A 185 -29.60 14.54 26.45
CA GLN A 185 -30.49 14.57 27.62
C GLN A 185 -30.29 15.84 28.47
N SER A 186 -29.03 16.26 28.66
CA SER A 186 -28.69 17.49 29.38
C SER A 186 -29.00 18.78 28.58
N GLY A 187 -29.33 18.67 27.30
CA GLY A 187 -29.55 19.79 26.39
C GLY A 187 -28.26 20.53 26.00
N LYS A 188 -27.10 19.94 26.26
CA LYS A 188 -25.81 20.45 25.76
C LYS A 188 -25.74 20.32 24.24
N VAL A 189 -26.14 19.18 23.71
CA VAL A 189 -26.32 18.92 22.27
C VAL A 189 -27.81 19.03 21.95
N ALA A 190 -28.18 19.90 21.01
CA ALA A 190 -29.58 20.10 20.63
C ALA A 190 -30.11 19.00 19.69
N GLY A 191 -29.22 18.22 19.07
CA GLY A 191 -29.59 17.09 18.23
C GLY A 191 -28.40 16.52 17.47
N ALA A 192 -28.54 15.30 16.98
CA ALA A 192 -27.51 14.60 16.25
C ALA A 192 -28.06 13.90 15.00
N ALA A 193 -27.25 13.87 13.95
CA ALA A 193 -27.56 13.16 12.71
C ALA A 193 -26.48 12.11 12.45
N LEU A 194 -26.85 10.83 12.49
CA LEU A 194 -25.93 9.71 12.45
C LEU A 194 -26.24 8.79 11.26
N ASP A 195 -25.24 8.52 10.42
CA ASP A 195 -25.36 7.52 9.35
C ASP A 195 -24.64 6.21 9.70
N VAL A 196 -23.80 6.22 10.74
CA VAL A 196 -22.86 5.16 11.09
C VAL A 196 -22.86 4.93 12.60
N PHE A 197 -22.60 3.69 13.01
CA PHE A 197 -22.67 3.27 14.41
C PHE A 197 -21.46 2.40 14.79
N SER A 198 -21.09 2.39 16.06
CA SER A 198 -19.93 1.62 16.56
C SER A 198 -20.06 0.13 16.25
N THR A 199 -21.30 -0.38 16.26
CA THR A 199 -21.67 -1.72 15.81
C THR A 199 -22.74 -1.60 14.73
N GLU A 200 -22.52 -2.25 13.59
CA GLU A 200 -23.47 -2.29 12.48
C GLU A 200 -23.78 -3.75 12.09
N PRO A 201 -25.06 -4.16 12.05
CA PRO A 201 -26.27 -3.38 12.32
C PRO A 201 -26.46 -3.05 13.83
N PRO A 202 -26.94 -1.86 14.18
CA PRO A 202 -26.98 -1.40 15.58
C PRO A 202 -28.09 -2.02 16.45
N GLY A 203 -29.07 -2.70 15.86
CA GLY A 203 -30.18 -3.30 16.60
C GLY A 203 -31.01 -2.27 17.38
N GLU A 204 -31.38 -2.61 18.62
CA GLU A 204 -31.97 -1.66 19.57
C GLU A 204 -30.87 -0.74 20.13
N HIS A 205 -31.04 0.57 19.98
CA HIS A 205 -30.01 1.54 20.33
C HIS A 205 -30.58 2.70 21.17
N PRO A 206 -29.97 3.08 22.31
CA PRO A 206 -30.50 4.15 23.18
C PRO A 206 -30.75 5.47 22.47
N LEU A 207 -29.86 5.87 21.55
CA LEU A 207 -30.02 7.08 20.75
C LEU A 207 -31.31 7.10 19.90
N PHE A 208 -31.87 5.96 19.51
CA PHE A 208 -33.12 5.91 18.74
C PHE A 208 -34.36 6.25 19.58
N THR A 209 -34.22 6.32 20.91
CA THR A 209 -35.28 6.76 21.81
C THR A 209 -35.40 8.29 21.87
N LEU A 210 -34.42 9.02 21.33
CA LEU A 210 -34.33 10.48 21.40
C LEU A 210 -34.94 11.12 20.14
N GLU A 211 -35.93 11.99 20.31
CA GLU A 211 -36.57 12.70 19.18
C GLU A 211 -35.61 13.68 18.47
N GLN A 212 -34.52 14.07 19.13
CA GLN A 212 -33.48 14.97 18.64
C GLN A 212 -32.42 14.24 17.80
N VAL A 213 -32.47 12.91 17.74
CA VAL A 213 -31.57 12.10 16.92
C VAL A 213 -32.28 11.70 15.64
N ILE A 214 -31.63 11.91 14.51
CA ILE A 214 -32.01 11.29 13.24
C ILE A 214 -30.93 10.31 12.82
N ALA A 215 -31.34 9.19 12.25
CA ALA A 215 -30.44 8.13 11.86
C ALA A 215 -30.77 7.59 10.47
N THR A 216 -29.74 7.19 9.73
CA THR A 216 -29.86 6.43 8.48
C THR A 216 -28.95 5.20 8.51
N PRO A 217 -29.33 4.10 7.82
CA PRO A 217 -28.59 2.84 7.86
C PRO A 217 -27.40 2.86 6.88
N HIS A 218 -26.38 3.67 7.15
CA HIS A 218 -25.14 3.75 6.37
C HIS A 218 -25.38 4.03 4.88
N LEU A 219 -26.12 5.10 4.60
CA LEU A 219 -26.54 5.51 3.25
C LEU A 219 -25.57 6.47 2.56
N GLY A 220 -24.49 6.91 3.21
CA GLY A 220 -23.57 7.93 2.68
C GLY A 220 -22.97 7.63 1.31
N ALA A 221 -22.91 6.36 0.90
CA ALA A 221 -22.46 5.94 -0.44
C ALA A 221 -23.55 5.24 -1.28
N SER A 222 -24.80 5.26 -0.80
CA SER A 222 -25.91 4.48 -1.36
C SER A 222 -26.65 5.26 -2.46
N THR A 223 -25.92 5.66 -3.50
CA THR A 223 -26.47 6.28 -4.72
C THR A 223 -26.06 5.52 -5.97
N LYS A 224 -26.84 5.67 -7.04
CA LYS A 224 -26.54 5.02 -8.32
C LYS A 224 -25.18 5.47 -8.87
N GLU A 225 -24.88 6.76 -8.73
CA GLU A 225 -23.67 7.41 -9.19
C GLU A 225 -22.46 6.86 -8.44
N ALA A 226 -22.51 6.86 -7.09
CA ALA A 226 -21.42 6.33 -6.27
C ALA A 226 -21.16 4.84 -6.59
N GLN A 227 -22.21 4.02 -6.62
CA GLN A 227 -22.11 2.59 -6.93
C GLN A 227 -21.52 2.34 -8.33
N THR A 228 -21.92 3.14 -9.33
CA THR A 228 -21.36 3.05 -10.68
C THR A 228 -19.88 3.43 -10.69
N ASN A 229 -19.52 4.55 -10.05
CA ASN A 229 -18.13 5.03 -10.01
C ASN A 229 -17.20 4.02 -9.34
N VAL A 230 -17.59 3.47 -8.19
CA VAL A 230 -16.77 2.47 -7.49
C VAL A 230 -16.69 1.16 -8.26
N ALA A 231 -17.76 0.74 -8.95
CA ALA A 231 -17.74 -0.47 -9.77
C ALA A 231 -16.80 -0.33 -10.98
N VAL A 232 -16.88 0.80 -11.70
CA VAL A 232 -16.00 1.09 -12.84
C VAL A 232 -14.54 1.19 -12.38
N ALA A 233 -14.28 1.86 -11.26
CA ALA A 233 -12.93 1.93 -10.69
C ALA A 233 -12.39 0.54 -10.33
N ALA A 234 -13.17 -0.29 -9.63
CA ALA A 234 -12.78 -1.65 -9.28
C ALA A 234 -12.50 -2.51 -10.53
N ALA A 235 -13.35 -2.43 -11.55
CA ALA A 235 -13.15 -3.15 -12.80
C ALA A 235 -11.84 -2.75 -13.49
N ASN A 236 -11.54 -1.44 -13.58
CA ASN A 236 -10.31 -0.94 -14.17
C ASN A 236 -9.07 -1.38 -13.37
N GLN A 237 -9.14 -1.40 -12.03
CA GLN A 237 -8.06 -1.91 -11.18
C GLN A 237 -7.79 -3.40 -11.41
N ILE A 238 -8.85 -4.21 -11.50
CA ILE A 238 -8.75 -5.65 -11.83
C ILE A 238 -8.09 -5.84 -13.20
N ILE A 239 -8.51 -5.09 -14.22
CA ILE A 239 -7.95 -5.18 -15.58
C ILE A 239 -6.46 -4.82 -15.54
N ALA A 240 -6.10 -3.72 -14.88
CA ALA A 240 -4.71 -3.26 -14.76
C ALA A 240 -3.82 -4.31 -14.08
N TYR A 241 -4.32 -4.93 -13.00
CA TYR A 241 -3.59 -5.97 -12.30
C TYR A 241 -3.45 -7.25 -13.12
N LEU A 242 -4.55 -7.79 -13.65
CA LEU A 242 -4.52 -9.08 -14.33
C LEU A 242 -3.82 -9.07 -15.69
N LEU A 243 -3.83 -7.93 -16.40
CA LEU A 243 -3.21 -7.83 -17.73
C LEU A 243 -1.81 -7.21 -17.70
N HIS A 244 -1.51 -6.36 -16.71
CA HIS A 244 -0.31 -5.52 -16.72
C HIS A 244 0.46 -5.53 -15.40
N ASP A 245 0.09 -6.40 -14.45
CA ASP A 245 0.66 -6.48 -13.09
C ASP A 245 0.69 -5.12 -12.36
N THR A 246 -0.21 -4.21 -12.78
CA THR A 246 -0.25 -2.83 -12.29
C THR A 246 -1.22 -2.76 -11.13
N VAL A 247 -0.67 -2.44 -9.96
CA VAL A 247 -1.39 -2.39 -8.69
C VAL A 247 -1.83 -0.96 -8.40
N ILE A 248 -3.14 -0.74 -8.28
CA ILE A 248 -3.74 0.57 -8.02
C ILE A 248 -4.59 0.47 -6.76
N ASN A 249 -4.34 1.35 -5.79
CA ASN A 249 -5.07 1.41 -4.52
C ASN A 249 -5.12 0.05 -3.79
N ALA A 250 -4.02 -0.70 -3.84
CA ALA A 250 -3.89 -1.88 -3.02
C ALA A 250 -3.59 -1.48 -1.58
N VAL A 251 -4.18 -2.24 -0.65
CA VAL A 251 -4.00 -2.03 0.79
C VAL A 251 -2.97 -2.96 1.40
N ASN A 252 -2.68 -4.09 0.75
CA ASN A 252 -1.70 -5.08 1.19
C ASN A 252 -0.46 -5.16 0.29
N VAL A 253 -0.33 -4.24 -0.65
CA VAL A 253 0.83 -4.11 -1.54
C VAL A 253 1.15 -2.63 -1.65
N PRO A 254 2.44 -2.23 -1.68
CA PRO A 254 2.80 -0.85 -1.95
C PRO A 254 2.16 -0.38 -3.27
N SER A 255 1.31 0.63 -3.18
CA SER A 255 0.70 1.24 -4.36
C SER A 255 1.73 2.14 -5.04
N VAL A 256 2.16 1.76 -6.24
CA VAL A 256 3.12 2.53 -7.03
C VAL A 256 2.41 3.11 -8.24
N THR A 257 2.52 4.42 -8.46
CA THR A 257 1.92 5.04 -9.65
C THR A 257 2.61 4.54 -10.92
N GLY A 258 1.92 4.57 -12.05
CA GLY A 258 2.49 4.12 -13.33
C GLY A 258 3.76 4.86 -13.74
N GLU A 259 3.89 6.15 -13.37
CA GLU A 259 5.08 6.94 -13.66
C GLU A 259 6.28 6.51 -12.80
N VAL A 260 6.06 6.26 -11.50
CA VAL A 260 7.08 5.75 -10.58
C VAL A 260 7.51 4.33 -10.97
N LEU A 261 6.57 3.46 -11.33
CA LEU A 261 6.88 2.11 -11.85
C LEU A 261 7.77 2.16 -13.09
N LYS A 262 7.53 3.09 -14.00
CA LYS A 262 8.36 3.24 -15.20
C LYS A 262 9.80 3.61 -14.86
N GLN A 263 10.01 4.44 -13.84
CA GLN A 263 11.35 4.81 -13.37
C GLN A 263 12.03 3.67 -12.61
N LEU A 264 11.27 2.90 -11.82
CA LEU A 264 11.80 1.78 -11.04
C LEU A 264 11.97 0.49 -11.86
N SER A 265 11.31 0.37 -13.02
CA SER A 265 11.27 -0.87 -13.83
C SER A 265 12.66 -1.49 -14.11
N PRO A 266 13.70 -0.73 -14.53
CA PRO A 266 15.03 -1.29 -14.71
C PRO A 266 15.62 -1.89 -13.44
N PHE A 267 15.41 -1.22 -12.29
CA PHE A 267 15.88 -1.68 -11.00
C PHE A 267 15.09 -2.90 -10.51
N ILE A 268 13.76 -2.92 -10.72
CA ILE A 268 12.90 -4.07 -10.41
C ILE A 268 13.41 -5.31 -11.15
N TYR A 269 13.66 -5.18 -12.45
CA TYR A 269 14.22 -6.26 -13.25
C TYR A 269 15.56 -6.74 -12.67
N LEU A 270 16.49 -5.82 -12.40
CA LEU A 270 17.81 -6.17 -11.86
C LEU A 270 17.71 -6.93 -10.53
N VAL A 271 16.97 -6.41 -9.55
CA VAL A 271 16.90 -7.02 -8.22
C VAL A 271 16.13 -8.34 -8.20
N GLU A 272 15.12 -8.49 -9.07
CA GLU A 272 14.43 -9.77 -9.26
C GLU A 272 15.40 -10.83 -9.79
N LYS A 273 16.20 -10.50 -10.80
CA LYS A 273 17.23 -11.43 -11.32
C LYS A 273 18.32 -11.73 -10.29
N MET A 274 18.75 -10.73 -9.51
CA MET A 274 19.69 -10.95 -8.41
C MET A 274 19.11 -11.90 -7.35
N GLY A 275 17.82 -11.75 -7.01
CA GLY A 275 17.10 -12.66 -6.13
C GLY A 275 17.08 -14.09 -6.67
N ILE A 276 16.65 -14.27 -7.93
CA ILE A 276 16.61 -15.59 -8.60
C ILE A 276 18.00 -16.23 -8.62
N MET A 277 19.05 -15.46 -8.91
CA MET A 277 20.43 -15.92 -8.93
C MET A 277 20.90 -16.35 -7.53
N GLN A 278 20.64 -15.57 -6.50
CA GLN A 278 20.96 -15.94 -5.12
C GLN A 278 20.22 -17.21 -4.70
N GLY A 279 18.94 -17.37 -5.06
CA GLY A 279 18.17 -18.59 -4.76
C GLY A 279 18.78 -19.85 -5.36
N GLN A 280 19.49 -19.73 -6.49
CA GLN A 280 20.17 -20.85 -7.15
C GLN A 280 21.61 -21.04 -6.65
N ILE A 281 22.34 -19.97 -6.32
CA ILE A 281 23.77 -20.05 -5.96
C ILE A 281 24.00 -20.47 -4.50
N ASN A 282 23.12 -20.10 -3.57
CA ASN A 282 23.29 -20.43 -2.16
C ASN A 282 23.10 -21.92 -1.85
N GLN A 283 23.72 -22.38 -0.76
CA GLN A 283 23.46 -23.66 -0.11
C GLN A 283 22.99 -23.46 1.34
N GLY A 284 22.18 -24.38 1.85
CA GLY A 284 21.62 -24.34 3.21
C GLY A 284 20.40 -23.43 3.35
N GLY A 285 19.74 -23.48 4.52
CA GLY A 285 18.57 -22.66 4.81
C GLY A 285 18.93 -21.18 4.91
N VAL A 286 18.19 -20.31 4.22
CA VAL A 286 18.37 -18.86 4.28
C VAL A 286 17.93 -18.33 5.64
N LYS A 287 18.78 -17.54 6.29
CA LYS A 287 18.50 -16.87 7.58
C LYS A 287 18.22 -15.39 7.41
N GLU A 288 18.92 -14.73 6.48
CA GLU A 288 18.81 -13.29 6.28
C GLU A 288 18.96 -12.92 4.81
N ALA A 289 18.13 -11.98 4.36
CA ALA A 289 18.25 -11.29 3.09
C ALA A 289 18.39 -9.78 3.36
N ALA A 290 19.59 -9.25 3.16
CA ALA A 290 19.91 -7.84 3.36
C ALA A 290 20.08 -7.13 2.01
N ILE A 291 19.28 -6.08 1.80
CA ILE A 291 19.31 -5.26 0.59
C ILE A 291 19.88 -3.89 0.96
N GLU A 292 20.95 -3.51 0.28
CA GLU A 292 21.55 -2.19 0.42
C GLU A 292 21.42 -1.38 -0.88
N TYR A 293 20.90 -0.18 -0.73
CA TYR A 293 20.66 0.81 -1.78
C TYR A 293 21.75 1.89 -1.71
N ILE A 294 22.68 1.87 -2.66
CA ILE A 294 23.92 2.64 -2.58
C ILE A 294 23.99 3.67 -3.69
N GLY A 295 24.33 4.92 -3.36
CA GLY A 295 24.55 6.00 -4.30
C GLY A 295 23.28 6.76 -4.68
N ASN A 296 23.23 7.22 -5.93
CA ASN A 296 22.17 8.06 -6.47
C ASN A 296 21.03 7.21 -7.06
N LEU A 297 20.19 6.67 -6.18
CA LEU A 297 18.91 6.07 -6.55
C LEU A 297 17.81 7.14 -6.60
N PRO A 298 16.72 6.90 -7.36
CA PRO A 298 15.58 7.81 -7.38
C PRO A 298 15.07 8.09 -5.97
N ASP A 299 14.71 9.35 -5.68
CA ASP A 299 14.07 9.76 -4.42
C ASP A 299 12.60 9.32 -4.40
N LEU A 300 12.40 8.00 -4.38
CA LEU A 300 11.13 7.30 -4.49
C LEU A 300 11.08 6.18 -3.45
N ASP A 301 9.89 5.67 -3.15
CA ASP A 301 9.73 4.49 -2.30
C ASP A 301 10.37 3.26 -2.97
N LEU A 302 11.43 2.73 -2.36
CA LEU A 302 12.22 1.60 -2.88
C LEU A 302 11.68 0.24 -2.44
N LYS A 303 10.63 0.17 -1.60
CA LYS A 303 10.01 -1.09 -1.20
C LYS A 303 9.67 -2.05 -2.35
N PRO A 304 9.22 -1.59 -3.54
CA PRO A 304 9.00 -2.48 -4.68
C PRO A 304 10.24 -3.26 -5.10
N LEU A 305 11.44 -2.69 -4.91
CA LEU A 305 12.71 -3.37 -5.17
C LEU A 305 12.96 -4.47 -4.13
N THR A 306 12.76 -4.18 -2.84
CA THR A 306 12.88 -5.18 -1.76
C THR A 306 11.96 -6.36 -2.03
N ILE A 307 10.67 -6.09 -2.28
CA ILE A 307 9.67 -7.11 -2.58
C ILE A 307 10.07 -7.95 -3.80
N SER A 308 10.52 -7.31 -4.88
CA SER A 308 10.91 -8.02 -6.11
C SER A 308 12.16 -8.88 -5.91
N SER A 309 13.12 -8.41 -5.11
CA SER A 309 14.32 -9.18 -4.76
C SER A 309 14.00 -10.42 -3.93
N VAL A 310 13.13 -10.29 -2.92
CA VAL A 310 12.69 -11.39 -2.06
C VAL A 310 11.81 -12.37 -2.84
N LYS A 311 10.88 -11.87 -3.67
CA LYS A 311 10.10 -12.71 -4.59
C LYS A 311 11.03 -13.52 -5.50
N GLY A 312 12.03 -12.88 -6.10
CA GLY A 312 13.03 -13.56 -6.95
C GLY A 312 13.75 -14.67 -6.19
N LEU A 313 14.24 -14.38 -4.98
CA LEU A 313 14.88 -15.36 -4.10
C LEU A 313 13.97 -16.55 -3.78
N LEU A 314 12.75 -16.28 -3.30
CA LEU A 314 11.81 -17.31 -2.88
C LEU A 314 11.24 -18.15 -4.02
N SER A 315 11.23 -17.62 -5.25
CA SER A 315 10.72 -18.35 -6.43
C SER A 315 11.46 -19.68 -6.70
N GLN A 316 12.66 -19.84 -6.14
CA GLN A 316 13.46 -21.06 -6.24
C GLN A 316 13.08 -22.11 -5.19
N PHE A 317 12.40 -21.71 -4.12
CA PHE A 317 12.01 -22.61 -3.02
C PHE A 317 10.51 -22.93 -3.04
N VAL A 318 9.67 -21.95 -3.42
CA VAL A 318 8.19 -21.96 -3.29
C VAL A 318 7.55 -21.32 -4.52
N LYS A 319 7.91 -21.85 -5.70
CA LYS A 319 7.63 -21.24 -7.01
C LYS A 319 6.16 -20.89 -7.26
N ASP A 320 5.24 -21.76 -6.86
CA ASP A 320 3.80 -21.61 -7.14
C ASP A 320 3.07 -20.76 -6.09
N ASP A 321 3.70 -20.52 -4.93
CA ASP A 321 3.08 -19.84 -3.80
C ASP A 321 3.53 -18.39 -3.65
N VAL A 322 4.69 -17.98 -4.20
CA VAL A 322 5.23 -16.63 -4.00
C VAL A 322 4.89 -15.64 -5.11
N ASN A 323 4.47 -14.43 -4.73
CA ASN A 323 4.28 -13.30 -5.62
C ASN A 323 4.59 -11.96 -4.91
N THR A 324 4.34 -10.83 -5.59
CA THR A 324 4.62 -9.48 -5.07
C THR A 324 3.78 -9.10 -3.85
N VAL A 325 2.66 -9.80 -3.60
CA VAL A 325 1.78 -9.56 -2.45
C VAL A 325 2.31 -10.25 -1.20
N ASN A 326 2.74 -11.51 -1.33
CA ASN A 326 3.06 -12.34 -0.17
C ASN A 326 4.55 -12.61 0.06
N ALA A 327 5.45 -12.16 -0.82
CA ALA A 327 6.89 -12.43 -0.71
C ALA A 327 7.48 -12.12 0.68
N ILE A 328 7.16 -10.95 1.25
CA ILE A 328 7.68 -10.54 2.56
C ILE A 328 7.06 -11.38 3.69
N SER A 329 5.75 -11.63 3.62
CA SER A 329 5.06 -12.45 4.63
C SER A 329 5.59 -13.88 4.63
N LEU A 330 5.76 -14.47 3.45
CA LEU A 330 6.25 -15.83 3.28
C LEU A 330 7.70 -15.96 3.75
N ALA A 331 8.56 -14.99 3.44
CA ALA A 331 9.92 -14.94 3.98
C ALA A 331 9.93 -14.94 5.52
N ASN A 332 9.09 -14.11 6.14
CA ASN A 332 8.98 -14.05 7.61
C ASN A 332 8.45 -15.36 8.20
N GLU A 333 7.47 -16.01 7.57
CA GLU A 333 6.95 -17.34 7.97
C GLU A 333 8.02 -18.43 7.85
N MET A 334 8.89 -18.33 6.85
CA MET A 334 10.07 -19.18 6.70
C MET A 334 11.21 -18.84 7.68
N GLY A 335 11.04 -17.81 8.52
CA GLY A 335 12.05 -17.36 9.48
C GLY A 335 13.20 -16.55 8.87
N ILE A 336 13.05 -16.08 7.63
CA ILE A 336 14.05 -15.27 6.94
C ILE A 336 13.93 -13.82 7.40
N LYS A 337 14.97 -13.29 8.03
CA LYS A 337 15.06 -11.88 8.38
C LYS A 337 15.32 -11.04 7.13
N ILE A 338 14.51 -10.01 6.91
CA ILE A 338 14.72 -9.05 5.82
C ILE A 338 15.19 -7.72 6.40
N SER A 339 16.23 -7.13 5.83
CA SER A 339 16.74 -5.81 6.23
C SER A 339 17.06 -4.93 5.04
N GLU A 340 16.76 -3.64 5.17
CA GLU A 340 17.00 -2.62 4.16
C GLU A 340 17.93 -1.54 4.73
N SER A 341 18.90 -1.09 3.93
CA SER A 341 19.77 0.02 4.28
C SER A 341 20.12 0.89 3.08
N THR A 342 20.38 2.17 3.31
CA THR A 342 20.78 3.13 2.26
C THR A 342 22.14 3.74 2.59
N SER A 343 23.02 3.88 1.60
CA SER A 343 24.31 4.57 1.76
C SER A 343 24.65 5.46 0.56
N LYS A 344 25.45 6.52 0.76
CA LYS A 344 25.71 7.55 -0.28
C LYS A 344 26.90 7.24 -1.18
N GLU A 345 27.83 6.40 -0.74
CA GLU A 345 29.10 6.16 -1.42
C GLU A 345 29.05 4.87 -2.25
N ALA A 346 28.78 5.01 -3.56
CA ALA A 346 28.70 3.90 -4.51
C ALA A 346 30.04 3.52 -5.17
N GLY A 347 31.16 4.00 -4.62
CA GLY A 347 32.50 3.77 -5.18
C GLY A 347 32.59 4.27 -6.62
N ASN A 348 32.72 3.33 -7.58
CA ASN A 348 32.88 3.63 -9.00
C ASN A 348 31.55 3.74 -9.79
N TYR A 349 30.42 3.51 -9.15
CA TYR A 349 29.10 3.52 -9.80
C TYR A 349 28.26 4.71 -9.36
N LEU A 350 27.30 5.12 -10.20
CA LEU A 350 26.32 6.16 -9.83
C LEU A 350 25.27 5.62 -8.86
N ASN A 351 24.79 4.41 -9.12
CA ASN A 351 23.89 3.65 -8.26
C ASN A 351 24.42 2.22 -8.17
N LEU A 352 24.21 1.57 -7.04
CA LEU A 352 24.58 0.18 -6.82
C LEU A 352 23.56 -0.43 -5.86
N ILE A 353 23.06 -1.62 -6.17
CA ILE A 353 22.22 -2.40 -5.28
C ILE A 353 23.02 -3.62 -4.86
N ARG A 354 23.14 -3.85 -3.55
CA ARG A 354 23.81 -5.02 -2.99
C ARG A 354 22.78 -5.92 -2.33
N LEU A 355 22.75 -7.18 -2.73
CA LEU A 355 21.93 -8.22 -2.11
C LEU A 355 22.86 -9.21 -1.40
N THR A 356 22.79 -9.23 -0.08
CA THR A 356 23.54 -10.16 0.77
C THR A 356 22.60 -11.21 1.32
N ILE A 357 22.88 -12.48 1.02
CA ILE A 357 22.13 -13.61 1.57
C ILE A 357 23.03 -14.34 2.56
N VAL A 358 22.54 -14.50 3.78
CA VAL A 358 23.17 -15.30 4.83
C VAL A 358 22.39 -16.59 4.98
N THR A 359 23.06 -17.71 4.85
CA THR A 359 22.49 -19.04 5.10
C THR A 359 23.07 -19.63 6.38
N GLU A 360 22.70 -20.88 6.69
CA GLU A 360 23.32 -21.65 7.75
C GLU A 360 24.82 -21.92 7.55
N THR A 361 25.28 -21.95 6.30
CA THR A 361 26.63 -22.41 5.94
C THR A 361 27.51 -21.33 5.36
N GLU A 362 26.93 -20.30 4.76
CA GLU A 362 27.69 -19.30 3.99
C GLU A 362 27.00 -17.93 3.92
N THR A 363 27.76 -16.95 3.45
CA THR A 363 27.25 -15.62 3.10
C THR A 363 27.65 -15.32 1.65
N ASN A 364 26.66 -15.07 0.80
CA ASN A 364 26.88 -14.68 -0.60
C ASN A 364 26.43 -13.25 -0.85
N ILE A 365 27.24 -12.52 -1.62
CA ILE A 365 27.01 -11.12 -1.97
C ILE A 365 26.88 -11.01 -3.49
N LEU A 366 25.80 -10.37 -3.95
CA LEU A 366 25.66 -9.89 -5.33
C LEU A 366 25.58 -8.37 -5.32
N GLU A 367 26.27 -7.72 -6.25
CA GLU A 367 26.09 -6.29 -6.51
C GLU A 367 25.68 -6.08 -7.96
N GLY A 368 24.74 -5.18 -8.18
CA GLY A 368 24.25 -4.83 -9.51
C GLY A 368 24.01 -3.33 -9.67
N THR A 369 24.06 -2.86 -10.91
CA THR A 369 23.84 -1.45 -11.29
C THR A 369 23.04 -1.37 -12.58
N ILE A 370 22.43 -0.22 -12.83
CA ILE A 370 21.85 0.12 -14.14
C ILE A 370 22.83 1.03 -14.88
N PHE A 371 23.28 0.60 -16.06
CA PHE A 371 24.02 1.46 -16.98
C PHE A 371 23.03 2.20 -17.90
N GLY A 372 23.33 3.48 -18.19
CA GLY A 372 22.47 4.28 -19.06
C GLY A 372 21.04 4.42 -18.51
N LYS A 373 20.05 3.98 -19.28
CA LYS A 373 18.63 4.09 -18.90
C LYS A 373 18.03 2.78 -18.37
N ASP A 374 18.43 1.65 -18.93
CA ASP A 374 17.77 0.36 -18.74
C ASP A 374 18.72 -0.85 -18.78
N ASP A 375 20.03 -0.63 -18.87
CA ASP A 375 20.99 -1.70 -19.12
C ASP A 375 21.50 -2.31 -17.81
N ALA A 376 20.77 -3.31 -17.30
CA ALA A 376 21.07 -3.98 -16.03
C ALA A 376 22.35 -4.83 -16.09
N ARG A 377 23.21 -4.68 -15.07
CA ARG A 377 24.44 -5.47 -14.91
C ARG A 377 24.62 -5.96 -13.49
N ILE A 378 25.02 -7.22 -13.35
CA ILE A 378 25.62 -7.73 -12.11
C ILE A 378 27.11 -7.45 -12.20
N VAL A 379 27.62 -6.65 -11.27
CA VAL A 379 29.00 -6.15 -11.28
C VAL A 379 29.92 -6.86 -10.30
N ARG A 380 29.34 -7.64 -9.38
CA ARG A 380 30.09 -8.40 -8.38
C ARG A 380 29.35 -9.66 -7.96
N ILE A 381 30.11 -10.73 -7.79
CA ILE A 381 29.70 -11.95 -7.10
C ILE A 381 30.77 -12.25 -6.05
N ASN A 382 30.42 -12.17 -4.78
CA ASN A 382 31.32 -12.37 -3.64
C ASN A 382 32.58 -11.50 -3.71
N LYS A 383 33.74 -12.12 -3.98
CA LYS A 383 35.04 -11.43 -4.08
C LYS A 383 35.42 -11.08 -5.52
N PHE A 384 34.62 -11.48 -6.50
CA PHE A 384 34.96 -11.35 -7.91
C PHE A 384 34.19 -10.20 -8.54
N ARG A 385 34.92 -9.32 -9.23
CA ARG A 385 34.35 -8.26 -10.08
C ARG A 385 34.19 -8.77 -11.50
N LEU A 386 33.03 -8.50 -12.11
CA LEU A 386 32.67 -8.93 -13.47
C LEU A 386 31.56 -8.03 -14.02
N GLU A 387 31.11 -8.21 -15.26
CA GLU A 387 29.99 -7.42 -15.82
C GLU A 387 28.96 -8.33 -16.52
N VAL A 388 28.10 -8.97 -15.74
CA VAL A 388 27.15 -9.96 -16.25
C VAL A 388 25.84 -9.29 -16.67
N ILE A 389 25.33 -9.67 -17.84
CA ILE A 389 23.94 -9.40 -18.23
C ILE A 389 23.07 -10.49 -17.57
N PRO A 390 22.12 -10.14 -16.69
CA PRO A 390 21.39 -11.12 -15.90
C PRO A 390 20.23 -11.75 -16.70
N GLN A 391 20.54 -12.46 -17.79
CA GLN A 391 19.57 -13.06 -18.69
C GLN A 391 20.09 -14.37 -19.29
N GLY A 392 19.19 -15.35 -19.42
CA GLY A 392 19.39 -16.57 -20.20
C GLY A 392 20.08 -17.68 -19.42
N HIS A 393 20.76 -18.56 -20.16
CA HIS A 393 21.44 -19.74 -19.62
C HIS A 393 22.84 -19.35 -19.15
N LEU A 394 23.03 -19.34 -17.83
CA LEU A 394 24.26 -18.84 -17.24
C LEU A 394 25.03 -19.95 -16.53
N SER A 395 26.35 -19.85 -16.54
CA SER A 395 27.25 -20.76 -15.83
C SER A 395 28.34 -19.98 -15.11
N LEU A 396 28.54 -20.29 -13.83
CA LEU A 396 29.66 -19.83 -13.02
C LEU A 396 30.62 -21.00 -12.83
N ILE A 397 31.83 -20.87 -13.36
CA ILE A 397 32.88 -21.88 -13.28
C ILE A 397 34.00 -21.33 -12.41
N HIS A 398 34.34 -22.06 -11.35
CA HIS A 398 35.53 -21.76 -10.56
C HIS A 398 36.71 -22.53 -11.13
N ASN A 399 37.79 -21.85 -11.48
CA ASN A 399 38.95 -22.51 -12.08
C ASN A 399 40.27 -21.98 -11.50
N VAL A 400 41.31 -22.81 -11.60
CA VAL A 400 42.68 -22.44 -11.26
C VAL A 400 43.25 -21.60 -12.41
N ASP A 401 43.88 -20.47 -12.10
CA ASP A 401 44.44 -19.57 -13.12
C ASP A 401 45.77 -20.12 -13.69
N LYS A 402 45.67 -21.02 -14.67
CA LYS A 402 46.81 -21.59 -15.39
C LYS A 402 46.56 -21.63 -16.90
N PRO A 403 47.63 -21.53 -17.72
CA PRO A 403 47.53 -21.69 -19.17
C PRO A 403 46.77 -22.97 -19.56
N GLY A 404 45.81 -22.84 -20.48
CA GLY A 404 45.00 -23.96 -20.97
C GLY A 404 43.62 -24.11 -20.32
N SER A 405 43.37 -23.49 -19.15
CA SER A 405 42.08 -23.58 -18.45
C SER A 405 40.89 -23.18 -19.33
N ILE A 406 40.87 -21.94 -19.82
CA ILE A 406 39.79 -21.42 -20.68
C ILE A 406 39.63 -22.25 -21.96
N GLY A 407 40.74 -22.66 -22.58
CA GLY A 407 40.72 -23.46 -23.81
C GLY A 407 40.09 -24.84 -23.59
N SER A 408 40.35 -25.48 -22.44
CA SER A 408 39.79 -26.78 -22.10
C SER A 408 38.26 -26.73 -21.90
N ILE A 409 37.77 -25.67 -21.26
CA ILE A 409 36.33 -25.44 -21.06
C ILE A 409 35.64 -25.20 -22.41
N GLY A 410 36.17 -24.28 -23.22
CA GLY A 410 35.61 -23.96 -24.53
C GLY A 410 35.58 -25.17 -25.47
N ASN A 411 36.65 -25.97 -25.50
CA ASN A 411 36.71 -27.20 -26.30
C ASN A 411 35.68 -28.25 -25.83
N THR A 412 35.47 -28.38 -24.52
CA THR A 412 34.49 -29.33 -23.95
C THR A 412 33.07 -28.94 -24.33
N LEU A 413 32.71 -27.66 -24.18
CA LEU A 413 31.40 -27.14 -24.62
C LEU A 413 31.21 -27.32 -26.14
N GLY A 414 32.24 -27.01 -26.93
CA GLY A 414 32.20 -27.17 -28.39
C GLY A 414 32.00 -28.62 -28.84
N LYS A 415 32.62 -29.61 -28.17
CA LYS A 415 32.40 -31.04 -28.46
C LYS A 415 30.95 -31.48 -28.23
N HIS A 416 30.25 -30.82 -27.32
CA HIS A 416 28.84 -31.05 -27.03
C HIS A 416 27.91 -30.13 -27.84
N ASN A 417 28.44 -29.39 -28.83
CA ASN A 417 27.71 -28.44 -29.67
C ASN A 417 26.98 -27.34 -28.87
N ILE A 418 27.58 -26.87 -27.77
CA ILE A 418 27.04 -25.77 -26.97
C ILE A 418 27.78 -24.49 -27.33
N ASN A 419 27.05 -23.49 -27.84
CA ASN A 419 27.65 -22.23 -28.24
C ASN A 419 27.76 -21.26 -27.05
N ILE A 420 28.88 -20.54 -26.97
CA ILE A 420 29.12 -19.52 -25.95
C ILE A 420 28.75 -18.16 -26.54
N SER A 421 27.65 -17.58 -26.09
CA SER A 421 27.19 -16.24 -26.49
C SER A 421 28.03 -15.14 -25.83
N ARG A 422 28.44 -15.35 -24.57
CA ARG A 422 29.27 -14.40 -23.84
C ARG A 422 30.17 -15.14 -22.85
N MET A 423 31.37 -14.63 -22.68
CA MET A 423 32.34 -15.11 -21.69
C MET A 423 32.95 -13.91 -20.98
N MET A 424 32.95 -13.95 -19.66
CA MET A 424 33.66 -12.99 -18.81
C MET A 424 34.53 -13.75 -17.82
N VAL A 425 35.71 -13.19 -17.55
CA VAL A 425 36.61 -13.72 -16.52
C VAL A 425 36.61 -12.73 -15.38
N GLY A 426 36.11 -13.15 -14.22
CA GLY A 426 36.26 -12.40 -12.97
C GLY A 426 37.55 -12.82 -12.30
N LYS A 427 38.39 -11.84 -11.99
CA LYS A 427 39.64 -12.09 -11.25
C LYS A 427 39.40 -11.84 -9.76
N GLU A 428 39.98 -12.67 -8.91
CA GLU A 428 40.03 -12.39 -7.47
C GLU A 428 41.01 -11.24 -7.21
N ASP A 429 40.61 -10.25 -6.39
CA ASP A 429 41.48 -9.12 -6.05
C ASP A 429 42.78 -9.59 -5.34
N GLU A 430 42.70 -10.68 -4.57
CA GLU A 430 43.81 -11.29 -3.82
C GLU A 430 43.74 -12.83 -3.87
N GLY A 431 44.09 -13.45 -5.01
CA GLY A 431 44.16 -14.91 -5.12
C GLY A 431 44.54 -15.44 -6.51
N GLY A 432 45.00 -16.70 -6.57
CA GLY A 432 45.36 -17.42 -7.81
C GLY A 432 44.19 -18.17 -8.46
N SER A 433 42.96 -17.86 -8.06
CA SER A 433 41.72 -18.46 -8.58
C SER A 433 40.95 -17.44 -9.40
N ASN A 434 40.36 -17.88 -10.51
CA ASN A 434 39.48 -17.07 -11.34
C ASN A 434 38.08 -17.68 -11.36
N ILE A 435 37.08 -16.83 -11.59
CA ILE A 435 35.77 -17.29 -12.03
C ILE A 435 35.60 -17.00 -13.50
N ILE A 436 34.99 -17.94 -14.21
CA ILE A 436 34.52 -17.73 -15.58
C ILE A 436 33.01 -17.72 -15.54
N PHE A 437 32.45 -16.64 -16.07
CA PHE A 437 31.02 -16.51 -16.27
C PHE A 437 30.70 -16.71 -17.75
N LEU A 438 29.84 -17.68 -18.04
CA LEU A 438 29.41 -18.00 -19.40
C LEU A 438 27.93 -17.74 -19.55
N THR A 439 27.57 -17.22 -20.72
CA THR A 439 26.21 -17.27 -21.25
C THR A 439 26.21 -18.19 -22.45
N THR A 440 25.36 -19.21 -22.44
CA THR A 440 25.19 -20.15 -23.54
C THR A 440 23.85 -19.93 -24.24
N ASP A 441 23.76 -20.38 -25.49
CA ASP A 441 22.52 -20.31 -26.28
C ASP A 441 21.44 -21.32 -25.84
N SER A 442 21.86 -22.33 -25.08
CA SER A 442 21.05 -23.43 -24.57
C SER A 442 21.50 -23.82 -23.15
N PRO A 443 20.63 -24.43 -22.32
CA PRO A 443 21.01 -24.91 -21.00
C PRO A 443 22.12 -25.95 -21.10
N VAL A 444 23.17 -25.82 -20.29
CA VAL A 444 24.26 -26.82 -20.26
C VAL A 444 23.75 -28.11 -19.60
N PRO A 445 23.71 -29.25 -20.31
CA PRO A 445 23.17 -30.49 -19.77
C PRO A 445 23.99 -31.05 -18.60
N PRO A 446 23.38 -31.77 -17.64
CA PRO A 446 24.09 -32.29 -16.45
C PRO A 446 25.29 -33.19 -16.75
N ASN A 447 25.27 -33.93 -17.86
CA ASN A 447 26.43 -34.74 -18.28
C ASN A 447 27.61 -33.86 -18.74
N VAL A 448 27.33 -32.73 -19.39
CA VAL A 448 28.37 -31.79 -19.83
C VAL A 448 28.96 -31.03 -18.64
N VAL A 449 28.14 -30.70 -17.64
CA VAL A 449 28.62 -30.14 -16.36
C VAL A 449 29.63 -31.09 -15.73
N LYS A 450 29.33 -32.40 -15.64
CA LYS A 450 30.26 -33.40 -15.12
C LYS A 450 31.55 -33.51 -15.91
N ASP A 451 31.47 -33.44 -17.24
CA ASP A 451 32.66 -33.46 -18.10
C ASP A 451 33.55 -32.24 -17.85
N ILE A 452 32.96 -31.06 -17.62
CA ILE A 452 33.68 -29.82 -17.28
C ILE A 452 34.30 -29.90 -15.88
N GLU A 453 33.56 -30.40 -14.89
CA GLU A 453 34.07 -30.62 -13.53
C GLU A 453 35.19 -31.68 -13.47
N GLY A 454 35.27 -32.57 -14.47
CA GLY A 454 36.35 -33.53 -14.62
C GLY A 454 37.65 -32.96 -15.21
N LEU A 455 37.68 -31.69 -15.62
CA LEU A 455 38.88 -31.05 -16.17
C LEU A 455 39.86 -30.69 -15.04
N ASP A 456 41.16 -30.97 -15.24
CA ASP A 456 42.22 -30.78 -14.24
C ASP A 456 42.31 -29.36 -13.61
N LEU A 457 41.84 -28.35 -14.33
CA LEU A 457 41.92 -26.93 -13.92
C LEU A 457 40.59 -26.36 -13.45
N VAL A 458 39.51 -27.14 -13.44
CA VAL A 458 38.18 -26.74 -12.97
C VAL A 458 37.97 -27.24 -11.55
N VAL A 459 37.49 -26.35 -10.68
CA VAL A 459 37.15 -26.66 -9.28
C VAL A 459 35.69 -27.07 -9.18
N ASN A 460 34.79 -26.28 -9.77
CA ASN A 460 33.37 -26.61 -9.89
C ASN A 460 32.72 -25.81 -11.02
N MET A 461 31.52 -26.24 -11.41
CA MET A 461 30.66 -25.50 -12.32
C MET A 461 29.24 -25.47 -11.78
N LYS A 462 28.65 -24.27 -11.71
CA LYS A 462 27.25 -24.07 -11.33
C LYS A 462 26.49 -23.42 -12.47
N THR A 463 25.38 -24.03 -12.87
CA THR A 463 24.47 -23.50 -13.89
C THR A 463 23.24 -22.89 -13.24
N PHE A 464 22.69 -21.84 -13.83
CA PHE A 464 21.45 -21.22 -13.38
C PHE A 464 20.75 -20.48 -14.52
N GLU A 465 19.43 -20.35 -14.38
CA GLU A 465 18.54 -19.74 -15.36
C GLU A 465 18.05 -18.38 -14.84
N LEU A 466 18.21 -17.33 -15.65
CA LEU A 466 17.76 -15.97 -15.33
C LEU A 466 16.72 -15.44 -16.32
#